data_AF-A0A401PMU5-F1
#
_entry.id   AF-A0A401PMU5-F1
#
_cell.length_a   1.000
_cell.length_b   1.000
_cell.length_c   1.000
_cell.angle_alpha   90.00
_cell.angle_beta   90.00
_cell.angle_gamma   90.00
#
_symmetry.space_group_name_H-M   'P 1'
#
loop_
_entity.id
_entity.type
_entity.pdbx_description
1 polymer ?
#
loop_
_entity_poly.entity_id
_entity_poly.type
_entity_poly.pdbx_seq_one_letter_code
_entity_poly.pdbx_strand_id
1 'polypeptide(L)'
;AVSTKGRKSARIYNTRSQRRGKMTKLEVKTSLLDNMIGVGDSVLLETLTEDTFLENLKKRFDHGEIYTYIGNVVISVNPYRHLPIYTPEKVEEYRNRNFYELSPHM
;
A
#
# COMPACT_ATOMS: atom_id res chain seq x y z
N ALA A 1 52.08 20.67 -52.26
CA ALA A 1 50.66 20.27 -52.25
C ALA A 1 50.44 19.41 -51.01
N VAL A 2 49.87 19.97 -49.92
CA VAL A 2 48.42 19.94 -49.58
C VAL A 2 47.97 18.48 -49.34
N SER A 3 47.89 18.03 -48.07
CA SER A 3 46.67 17.96 -47.24
C SER A 3 45.91 16.64 -47.50
N THR A 4 45.44 15.82 -46.55
CA THR A 4 44.83 16.06 -45.24
C THR A 4 45.00 14.81 -44.36
N LYS A 5 45.54 14.95 -43.13
CA LYS A 5 45.43 13.95 -42.08
C LYS A 5 43.97 13.85 -41.63
N GLY A 6 43.37 12.67 -41.81
CA GLY A 6 42.01 12.37 -41.36
C GLY A 6 41.87 12.53 -39.84
N ARG A 7 41.23 13.63 -39.42
CA ARG A 7 40.80 13.84 -38.04
C ARG A 7 39.63 12.91 -37.75
N LYS A 8 39.88 11.89 -36.93
CA LYS A 8 38.83 11.09 -36.29
C LYS A 8 38.04 12.02 -35.38
N SER A 9 36.82 12.36 -35.77
CA SER A 9 35.90 13.17 -34.96
C SER A 9 35.48 12.38 -33.73
N ALA A 10 35.77 12.96 -32.57
CA ALA A 10 35.39 12.45 -31.27
C ALA A 10 33.87 12.42 -31.13
N ARG A 11 33.36 11.25 -30.75
CA ARG A 11 31.96 11.01 -30.39
C ARG A 11 31.69 11.75 -29.07
N ILE A 12 31.09 12.94 -29.15
CA ILE A 12 30.67 13.70 -27.96
C ILE A 12 29.48 12.97 -27.34
N TYR A 13 29.70 12.36 -26.18
CA TYR A 13 28.64 11.83 -25.34
C TYR A 13 27.80 13.00 -24.83
N ASN A 14 26.52 13.04 -25.20
CA ASN A 14 25.58 14.02 -24.68
C ASN A 14 25.27 13.70 -23.21
N THR A 15 25.88 14.46 -22.32
CA THR A 15 25.56 14.55 -20.89
C THR A 15 24.26 15.33 -20.69
N ARG A 16 23.11 14.67 -20.82
CA ARG A 16 21.83 15.20 -20.33
C ARG A 16 21.58 14.81 -18.88
N SER A 17 22.25 15.55 -18.00
CA SER A 17 21.73 15.82 -16.67
C SER A 17 20.43 16.60 -16.82
N GLN A 18 19.29 15.96 -16.61
CA GLN A 18 18.03 16.64 -16.32
C GLN A 18 17.29 15.92 -15.19
N ARG A 19 17.47 16.49 -13.99
CA ARG A 19 16.45 16.74 -12.96
C ARG A 19 15.41 15.62 -12.80
N ARG A 20 15.75 14.62 -11.98
CA ARG A 20 14.75 13.84 -11.23
C ARG A 20 13.99 14.82 -10.35
N GLY A 21 12.81 15.24 -10.82
CA GLY A 21 11.84 15.97 -10.01
C GLY A 21 11.63 15.19 -8.71
N LYS A 22 11.90 15.87 -7.60
CA LYS A 22 11.63 15.38 -6.25
C LYS A 22 10.10 15.28 -6.15
N MET A 23 9.56 14.07 -6.34
CA MET A 23 8.15 13.79 -6.05
C MET A 23 7.97 14.07 -4.56
N THR A 24 7.40 15.22 -4.24
CA THR A 24 6.96 15.53 -2.89
C THR A 24 5.94 14.47 -2.52
N LYS A 25 6.25 13.68 -1.48
CA LYS A 25 5.33 12.78 -0.80
C LYS A 25 4.06 13.59 -0.50
N LEU A 26 3.02 13.44 -1.32
CA LEU A 26 1.69 13.89 -0.94
C LEU A 26 1.40 13.14 0.35
N GLU A 27 1.23 13.87 1.45
CA GLU A 27 0.56 13.33 2.61
C GLU A 27 -0.85 12.95 2.17
N VAL A 28 -1.03 11.68 1.84
CA VAL A 28 -2.34 11.05 1.65
C VAL A 28 -2.98 11.00 3.04
N LYS A 29 -3.43 12.16 3.53
CA LYS A 29 -4.41 12.30 4.61
C LYS A 29 -5.82 12.26 3.99
N THR A 30 -6.04 11.45 2.96
CA THR A 30 -7.40 11.04 2.60
C THR A 30 -7.84 10.05 3.66
N SER A 31 -8.36 10.63 4.75
CA SER A 31 -9.38 10.06 5.63
C SER A 31 -9.43 8.53 5.64
N LEU A 32 -8.53 7.91 6.41
CA LEU A 32 -8.65 6.49 6.79
C LEU A 32 -10.04 6.16 7.37
N LEU A 33 -10.75 7.17 7.90
CA LEU A 33 -12.13 7.09 8.38
C LEU A 33 -13.18 7.04 7.26
N ASP A 34 -12.96 7.63 6.08
CA ASP A 34 -14.00 7.72 5.03
C ASP A 34 -14.20 6.41 4.28
N ASN A 35 -13.22 5.49 4.33
CA ASN A 35 -13.28 4.20 3.65
C ASN A 35 -13.30 3.00 4.60
N MET A 36 -13.40 3.21 5.92
CA MET A 36 -13.34 2.11 6.88
C MET A 36 -14.66 1.33 6.88
N ILE A 37 -14.63 0.14 6.28
CA ILE A 37 -15.75 -0.78 6.31
C ILE A 37 -15.77 -1.48 7.67
N GLY A 38 -16.81 -1.20 8.47
CA GLY A 38 -16.91 -1.77 9.82
C GLY A 38 -15.78 -1.30 10.73
N VAL A 39 -15.45 -2.08 11.74
CA VAL A 39 -14.39 -1.80 12.70
C VAL A 39 -13.18 -2.68 12.40
N GLY A 40 -12.04 -2.07 12.11
CA GLY A 40 -10.79 -2.77 11.76
C GLY A 40 -10.10 -3.45 12.93
N ASP A 41 -10.32 -2.98 14.17
CA ASP A 41 -9.86 -3.60 15.41
C ASP A 41 -11.06 -3.87 16.33
N SER A 42 -11.31 -5.13 16.63
CA SER A 42 -12.50 -5.54 17.39
C SER A 42 -12.46 -5.09 18.85
N VAL A 43 -11.29 -4.68 19.36
CA VAL A 43 -11.16 -4.02 20.68
C VAL A 43 -11.90 -2.68 20.70
N LEU A 44 -12.13 -2.07 19.53
CA LEU A 44 -12.82 -0.79 19.37
C LEU A 44 -14.34 -0.94 19.12
N LEU A 45 -14.89 -2.16 19.14
CA LEU A 45 -16.34 -2.36 19.05
C LEU A 45 -17.03 -1.79 20.30
N GLU A 46 -18.06 -0.97 20.09
CA GLU A 46 -18.82 -0.33 21.19
C GLU A 46 -19.48 -1.37 22.10
N THR A 47 -20.07 -2.40 21.51
CA THR A 47 -20.66 -3.55 22.22
C THR A 47 -20.00 -4.81 21.70
N LEU A 48 -19.25 -5.50 22.57
CA LEU A 48 -18.58 -6.76 22.24
C LEU A 48 -19.47 -7.94 22.66
N THR A 49 -20.31 -8.40 21.74
CA THR A 49 -21.03 -9.69 21.83
C THR A 49 -20.64 -10.55 20.64
N GLU A 50 -20.98 -11.84 20.69
CA GLU A 50 -20.74 -12.75 19.56
C GLU A 50 -21.47 -12.27 18.30
N ASP A 51 -22.73 -11.85 18.43
CA ASP A 51 -23.53 -11.35 17.32
C ASP A 51 -22.91 -10.11 16.67
N THR A 52 -22.54 -9.08 17.46
CA THR A 52 -21.97 -7.84 16.91
C THR A 52 -20.60 -8.07 16.27
N PHE A 53 -19.82 -8.98 16.84
CA PHE A 53 -18.52 -9.37 16.30
C PHE A 53 -18.67 -10.10 14.96
N LEU A 54 -19.59 -11.06 14.87
CA LEU A 54 -19.89 -11.79 13.63
C LEU A 54 -20.47 -10.87 12.56
N GLU A 55 -21.36 -9.94 12.93
CA GLU A 55 -21.88 -8.92 12.02
C GLU A 55 -20.78 -8.03 11.46
N ASN A 56 -19.81 -7.61 12.29
CA ASN A 56 -18.65 -6.84 11.84
C ASN A 56 -17.79 -7.64 10.84
N LEU A 57 -17.44 -8.89 11.18
CA LEU A 57 -16.67 -9.75 10.28
C LEU A 57 -17.40 -9.98 8.95
N LYS A 58 -18.71 -10.24 9.00
CA LYS A 58 -19.54 -10.42 7.81
C LYS A 58 -19.54 -9.16 6.93
N LYS A 59 -19.78 -7.98 7.53
CA LYS A 59 -19.80 -6.71 6.82
C LYS A 59 -18.45 -6.43 6.14
N ARG A 60 -17.34 -6.70 6.84
CA ARG A 60 -15.98 -6.56 6.28
C ARG A 60 -15.74 -7.53 5.12
N PHE A 61 -16.06 -8.81 5.32
CA PHE A 61 -15.91 -9.85 4.31
C PHE A 61 -16.70 -9.55 3.03
N ASP A 62 -17.94 -9.08 3.15
CA ASP A 62 -18.80 -8.73 2.02
C ASP A 62 -18.18 -7.63 1.14
N HIS A 63 -17.30 -6.79 1.70
CA HIS A 63 -16.57 -5.75 0.97
C HIS A 63 -15.13 -6.15 0.59
N GLY A 64 -14.72 -7.40 0.82
CA GLY A 64 -13.39 -7.89 0.48
C GLY A 64 -12.32 -7.63 1.55
N GLU A 65 -12.71 -7.13 2.73
CA GLU A 65 -11.83 -6.96 3.88
C GLU A 65 -11.77 -8.28 4.69
N ILE A 66 -10.77 -9.10 4.40
CA ILE A 66 -10.64 -10.45 5.01
C ILE A 66 -9.81 -10.48 6.30
N TYR A 67 -9.21 -9.36 6.65
CA TYR A 67 -8.37 -9.22 7.83
C TYR A 67 -9.01 -8.27 8.84
N THR A 68 -8.97 -8.65 10.10
CA THR A 68 -9.46 -7.83 11.22
C THR A 68 -8.51 -8.03 12.41
N TYR A 69 -8.16 -6.95 13.10
CA TYR A 69 -7.33 -7.02 14.29
C TYR A 69 -8.16 -7.33 15.54
N ILE A 70 -7.50 -7.97 16.50
CA ILE A 70 -7.84 -7.95 17.92
C ILE A 70 -6.56 -7.53 18.65
N GLY A 71 -6.38 -6.23 18.82
CA GLY A 71 -5.11 -5.67 19.30
C GLY A 71 -3.93 -6.09 18.41
N ASN A 72 -3.07 -6.99 18.88
CA ASN A 72 -1.91 -7.50 18.14
C ASN A 72 -2.16 -8.84 17.41
N VAL A 73 -3.35 -9.42 17.56
CA VAL A 73 -3.73 -10.67 16.87
C VAL A 73 -4.43 -10.32 15.56
N VAL A 74 -4.17 -11.10 14.51
CA VAL A 74 -4.84 -10.95 13.21
C VAL A 74 -5.80 -12.12 12.99
N ILE A 75 -7.05 -11.79 12.69
CA ILE A 75 -8.04 -12.74 12.19
C ILE A 75 -8.00 -12.72 10.67
N SER A 76 -7.92 -13.91 10.07
CA SER A 76 -8.03 -14.10 8.62
C SER A 76 -9.26 -14.93 8.31
N VAL A 77 -10.15 -14.39 7.47
CA VAL A 77 -11.32 -15.10 6.95
C VAL A 77 -11.05 -15.52 5.52
N ASN A 78 -11.14 -16.82 5.21
CA ASN A 78 -10.80 -17.33 3.89
C ASN A 78 -11.79 -16.84 2.81
N PRO A 79 -11.34 -16.08 1.78
CA PRO A 79 -12.22 -15.61 0.71
C PRO A 79 -12.57 -16.68 -0.32
N TYR A 80 -11.88 -17.83 -0.33
CA TYR A 80 -12.00 -18.88 -1.36
C TYR A 80 -11.84 -18.37 -2.81
N ARG A 81 -11.22 -17.19 -2.99
CA ARG A 81 -10.92 -16.54 -4.26
C ARG A 81 -9.65 -15.70 -4.14
N HIS A 82 -9.02 -15.41 -5.26
CA HIS A 82 -7.88 -14.49 -5.28
C HIS A 82 -8.32 -13.05 -5.03
N LEU A 83 -7.59 -12.35 -4.15
CA LEU A 83 -7.74 -10.92 -3.90
C LEU A 83 -6.47 -10.18 -4.35
N PRO A 84 -6.59 -9.02 -5.01
CA PRO A 84 -5.44 -8.24 -5.50
C PRO A 84 -4.76 -7.43 -4.37
N ILE A 85 -4.56 -8.05 -3.20
CA ILE A 85 -4.02 -7.40 -2.00
C ILE A 85 -2.60 -7.84 -1.65
N TYR A 86 -2.05 -8.82 -2.36
CA TYR A 86 -0.69 -9.34 -2.13
C TYR A 86 0.26 -8.92 -3.26
N THR A 87 0.27 -7.64 -3.60
CA THR A 87 1.12 -7.11 -4.66
C THR A 87 2.44 -6.57 -4.08
N PRO A 88 3.54 -6.50 -4.87
CA PRO A 88 4.79 -5.90 -4.42
C PRO A 88 4.62 -4.47 -3.91
N GLU A 89 3.71 -3.71 -4.50
CA GLU A 89 3.37 -2.34 -4.08
C GLU A 89 2.76 -2.34 -2.66
N LYS A 90 1.90 -3.31 -2.35
CA LYS A 90 1.27 -3.44 -1.02
C LYS A 90 2.29 -3.84 0.05
N VAL A 91 3.25 -4.70 -0.30
CA VAL A 91 4.36 -5.06 0.60
C VAL A 91 5.17 -3.83 1.00
N GLU A 92 5.51 -2.97 0.04
CA GLU A 92 6.27 -1.75 0.33
C GLU A 92 5.43 -0.70 1.08
N GLU A 93 4.12 -0.64 0.82
CA GLU A 93 3.20 0.22 1.55
C GLU A 93 3.19 -0.10 3.06
N TYR A 94 3.15 -1.39 3.41
CA TYR A 94 3.07 -1.88 4.80
C TYR A 94 4.43 -1.99 5.50
N ARG A 95 5.53 -1.95 4.74
CA ARG A 95 6.88 -2.06 5.28
C ARG A 95 7.17 -0.92 6.27
N ASN A 96 7.63 -1.29 7.47
CA ASN A 96 8.02 -0.35 8.54
C ASN A 96 6.92 0.65 8.92
N ARG A 97 5.64 0.28 8.80
CA ARG A 97 4.50 1.10 9.22
C ARG A 97 3.98 0.68 10.59
N ASN A 98 3.38 1.63 11.27
CA ASN A 98 2.68 1.35 12.52
C ASN A 98 1.33 0.66 12.23
N PHE A 99 0.86 -0.18 13.15
CA PHE A 99 -0.35 -1.00 13.02
C PHE A 99 -1.61 -0.19 12.71
N TYR A 100 -1.73 1.02 13.25
CA TYR A 100 -2.90 1.88 13.12
C TYR A 100 -2.79 2.92 11.99
N GLU A 101 -1.69 2.92 11.22
CA GLU A 101 -1.55 3.79 10.04
C GLU A 101 -2.27 3.24 8.81
N LEU A 102 -2.47 1.92 8.74
CA LEU A 102 -3.01 1.23 7.57
C LEU A 102 -4.10 0.24 7.98
N SER A 103 -4.95 -0.13 7.02
CA SER A 103 -5.99 -1.15 7.22
C SER A 103 -5.39 -2.51 7.60
N PRO A 104 -6.11 -3.37 8.32
CA PRO A 104 -5.60 -4.67 8.72
C PRO A 104 -5.08 -5.54 7.56
N HIS A 105 -3.87 -6.10 7.71
CA HIS A 105 -3.24 -6.96 6.70
C HIS A 105 -2.21 -7.91 7.32
N MET A 106 -1.77 -8.94 6.58
CA MET A 106 -0.68 -9.87 6.96
C MET A 106 0.53 -9.72 6.06
#